data_AF-A0A2H3TT39-F1
#
_entry.id   AF-A0A2H3TT39-F1
#
_cell.length_a   1.000
_cell.length_b   1.000
_cell.length_c   1.000
_cell.angle_alpha   90.00
_cell.angle_beta   90.00
_cell.angle_gamma   90.00
#
_symmetry.space_group_name_H-M   'P 1'
#
loop_
_entity.id
_entity.type
_entity.pdbx_description
1 polymer ?
#
loop_
_entity_poly.entity_id
_entity_poly.type
_entity_poly.pdbx_seq_one_letter_code
_entity_poly.pdbx_strand_id
1 'polypeptide(L)' 'MGTGKALFSVSVADVGTQAKHVESNLGRIFALATKWQTIFLLDEADVFLQSRGNKVLSTD' A
#
# COMPACT_ATOMS: atom_id res chain seq x y z
N MET A 1 27.47 13.43 -6.51
CA MET A 1 26.31 13.19 -7.40
C MET A 1 25.25 12.48 -6.59
N GLY A 2 24.16 13.16 -6.24
CA GLY A 2 23.09 12.54 -5.46
C GLY A 2 22.32 11.56 -6.34
N THR A 3 22.49 10.27 -6.10
CA THR A 3 21.62 9.22 -6.66
C THR A 3 20.28 9.25 -5.92
N GLY A 4 19.58 10.37 -6.00
CA GLY A 4 18.31 10.58 -5.31
C GLY A 4 17.20 9.85 -6.06
N LYS A 5 16.94 8.58 -5.73
CA LYS A 5 15.68 7.94 -6.09
C LYS A 5 14.56 8.76 -5.45
N ALA A 6 13.61 9.24 -6.25
CA ALA A 6 12.47 9.96 -5.70
C ALA A 6 11.71 9.05 -4.72
N LEU A 7 11.25 9.64 -3.63
CA LEU A 7 10.50 8.96 -2.60
C LEU A 7 9.02 9.23 -2.86
N PHE A 8 8.24 8.18 -3.08
CA PHE A 8 6.80 8.26 -3.26
C PHE A 8 6.12 7.68 -2.01
N SER A 9 5.55 8.55 -1.18
CA SER A 9 4.86 8.15 0.05
C SER A 9 3.35 8.15 -0.18
N VAL A 10 2.67 7.10 0.30
CA VAL A 10 1.22 6.93 0.21
C VAL A 10 0.68 6.52 1.57
N SER A 11 -0.42 7.15 1.99
CA SER A 11 -1.14 6.87 3.23
C SER A 11 -2.52 6.24 2.97
N VAL A 12 -3.15 5.71 4.02
CA VAL A 12 -4.52 5.15 3.93
C VAL A 12 -5.56 6.17 3.46
N ALA A 13 -5.34 7.45 3.76
CA ALA A 13 -6.20 8.54 3.33
C ALA A 13 -6.15 8.74 1.80
N ASP A 14 -5.03 8.45 1.15
CA ASP A 14 -4.83 8.64 -0.28
C ASP A 14 -5.48 7.53 -1.13
N VAL A 15 -5.64 6.34 -0.54
CA VAL A 15 -6.14 5.15 -1.23
C VAL A 15 -7.66 5.00 -1.08
N GLY A 16 -8.22 5.55 0.00
CA GLY A 16 -9.65 5.60 0.29
C GLY A 16 -10.13 4.48 1.23
N THR A 17 -11.32 4.63 1.80
CA THR A 17 -11.87 3.69 2.80
C THR A 17 -12.77 2.60 2.22
N GLN A 18 -13.14 2.71 0.94
CA GLN A 18 -13.99 1.74 0.25
C GLN A 18 -13.13 0.73 -0.51
N ALA A 19 -13.25 -0.56 -0.19
CA ALA A 19 -12.42 -1.64 -0.76
C ALA A 19 -12.30 -1.63 -2.30
N LYS A 20 -13.41 -1.37 -3.01
CA LYS A 20 -13.43 -1.27 -4.49
C LYS A 20 -12.54 -0.16 -5.06
N HIS A 21 -12.40 0.94 -4.32
CA HIS A 21 -11.56 2.08 -4.72
C HIS A 21 -10.11 1.85 -4.29
N VAL A 22 -9.91 1.18 -3.16
CA VAL A 22 -8.58 0.85 -2.63
C VAL A 22 -7.77 0.04 -3.62
N GLU A 23 -8.34 -1.05 -4.14
CA GLU A 23 -7.65 -1.94 -5.06
C GLU A 23 -7.23 -1.24 -6.36
N SER A 24 -8.15 -0.46 -6.94
CA SER A 24 -7.89 0.30 -8.17
C SER A 24 -6.84 1.40 -7.97
N ASN A 25 -6.92 2.15 -6.86
CA ASN A 25 -5.98 3.21 -6.54
C ASN A 25 -4.59 2.67 -6.23
N LEU A 26 -4.51 1.59 -5.44
CA LEU A 26 -3.25 0.96 -5.08
C LEU A 26 -2.54 0.39 -6.32
N GLY A 27 -3.28 -0.25 -7.23
CA GLY A 27 -2.74 -0.71 -8.52
C GLY A 27 -2.15 0.43 -9.36
N ARG A 28 -2.84 1.59 -9.41
CA ARG A 28 -2.35 2.78 -10.12
C ARG A 28 -1.07 3.34 -9.49
N ILE A 29 -1.02 3.38 -8.16
CA ILE A 29 0.12 3.84 -7.36
C ILE A 29 1.35 2.95 -7.60
N PHE A 30 1.19 1.63 -7.56
CA PHE A 30 2.27 0.69 -7.86
C PHE A 30 2.78 0.86 -9.29
N ALA A 31 1.89 1.00 -10.28
CA ALA A 31 2.29 1.24 -11.67
C ALA A 31 3.11 2.54 -11.83
N LEU A 32 2.73 3.61 -11.12
CA LEU A 32 3.48 4.87 -11.09
C LEU A 32 4.86 4.72 -10.45
N ALA A 33 4.94 4.05 -9.29
CA ALA A 33 6.21 3.82 -8.59
C ALA A 33 7.18 2.97 -9.43
N THR A 34 6.68 1.92 -10.10
CA THR A 34 7.48 1.11 -11.02
C THR A 34 7.97 1.93 -12.22
N LYS A 35 7.09 2.77 -12.79
CA LYS A 35 7.45 3.64 -13.92
C LYS A 35 8.53 4.65 -13.56
N TRP A 36 8.51 5.18 -12.33
CA TRP A 36 9.47 6.19 -11.89
C TRP A 36 10.74 5.61 -11.26
N GLN A 37 10.84 4.28 -11.10
CA GLN A 37 11.99 3.61 -10.45
C GLN A 37 12.30 4.17 -9.05
N THR A 38 11.22 4.52 -8.34
CA THR A 38 11.24 5.21 -7.04
C THR A 38 11.18 4.24 -5.87
N ILE A 39 11.61 4.73 -4.71
CA ILE A 39 11.34 4.04 -3.45
C ILE A 39 9.89 4.36 -3.06
N PHE A 40 9.07 3.33 -2.88
CA PHE A 40 7.67 3.43 -2.48
C PHE A 40 7.58 3.21 -0.97
N LEU A 41 7.17 4.24 -0.23
CA LEU A 41 6.92 4.15 1.21
C LEU A 41 5.40 4.03 1.43
N LEU A 42 4.97 2.86 1.88
CA LEU A 42 3.59 2.62 2.27
C LEU A 42 3.47 2.82 3.78
N ASP A 43 2.69 3.81 4.19
CA ASP A 43 2.30 3.96 5.59
C ASP A 43 1.14 3.02 5.92
N GLU A 44 1.07 2.56 7.18
CA GLU A 44 0.06 1.59 7.65
C GLU A 44 0.04 0.29 6.83
N ALA A 45 1.22 -0.16 6.39
CA ALA A 45 1.37 -1.36 5.56
C ALA A 45 0.80 -2.62 6.24
N ASP A 46 0.71 -2.65 7.56
CA ASP A 46 0.05 -3.71 8.32
C ASP A 46 -1.47 -3.71 8.13
N VAL A 47 -2.13 -2.57 7.96
CA VAL A 47 -3.56 -2.47 7.62
C VAL A 47 -3.80 -2.89 6.17
N PHE A 48 -2.88 -2.53 5.26
CA PHE A 48 -2.99 -2.84 3.83
C PHE A 48 -2.62 -4.29 3.48
N LEU A 49 -1.60 -4.85 4.15
CA LEU A 49 -1.09 -6.22 3.92
C LEU A 49 -1.62 -7.20 4.98
N GLN A 50 -2.58 -6.77 5.80
CA GLN A 50 -3.20 -7.64 6.79
C GLN A 50 -3.83 -8.84 6.09
N SER A 51 -3.27 -10.01 6.35
CA SER A 51 -3.83 -11.27 5.87
C SER A 51 -5.23 -11.43 6.46
N ARG A 52 -6.23 -11.62 5.59
CA ARG A 52 -7.57 -12.05 5.99
C ARG A 52 -7.53 -13.55 6.34
N GLY A 53 -6.67 -13.91 7.28
CA GLY A 53 -6.71 -15.22 7.90
C GLY A 53 -7.94 -15.24 8.79
N ASN A 54 -8.84 -16.18 8.55
CA ASN A 54 -9.87 -16.54 9.53
C ASN A 54 -9.15 -16.69 10.87
N LYS A 55 -9.35 -15.74 11.78
CA LYS A 55 -9.00 -15.92 13.18
C LYS A 55 -9.92 -17.04 13.64
N VAL A 56 -9.48 -18.28 13.42
CA VAL A 56 -10.06 -19.45 14.08
C VAL A 56 -9.87 -19.13 15.54
N LEU A 57 -10.95 -18.67 16.15
CA LEU A 57 -11.05 -18.58 17.59
C LEU A 57 -10.92 -20.03 18.03
N SER A 58 -9.71 -20.44 18.41
CA SER A 58 -9.54 -21.56 19.32
C SER A 58 -10.32 -21.17 20.56
N THR A 59 -11.57 -21.63 20.56
CA THR A 59 -12.44 -21.64 21.72
C THR A 59 -11.83 -22.73 22.59
N ASP A 60 -11.41 -22.34 23.80
CA ASP A 60 -11.08 -23.27 24.87
C ASP A 60 -12.21 -24.30 25.09
#